data_AF-A0A540MJ44-F1
#
_entry.id   AF-A0A540MJ44-F1
#
_cell.length_a   1.000
_cell.length_b   1.000
_cell.length_c   1.000
_cell.angle_alpha   90.00
_cell.angle_beta   90.00
_cell.angle_gamma   90.00
#
_symmetry.space_group_name_H-M   'P 1'
#
loop_
_entity.id
_entity.type
_entity.pdbx_description
1 polymer ?
#
loop_
_entity_poly.entity_id
_entity_poly.type
_entity_poly.pdbx_seq_one_letter_code
_entity_poly.pdbx_strand_id
1 'polypeptide(L)'
;MGRYDGYKKPARVPWTREQVVDLFNSFDKDGDGMLSKEELKAAFRELGSRWGGFRARRALSHADANSDGLISKEEIKDLVNYALECGYTLN
;
A
#
# COMPACT_ATOMS: atom_id res chain seq x y z
N MET A 1 21.97 14.25 -3.93
CA MET A 1 20.52 14.40 -3.66
C MET A 1 19.80 13.78 -4.83
N GLY A 2 19.52 12.47 -4.75
CA GLY A 2 19.05 11.67 -5.88
C GLY A 2 17.65 12.11 -6.30
N ARG A 3 17.52 12.48 -7.56
CA ARG A 3 16.26 12.85 -8.22
C ARG A 3 15.33 11.64 -8.19
N TYR A 4 14.10 11.86 -7.79
CA TYR A 4 12.98 10.95 -8.06
C TYR A 4 12.69 11.01 -9.57
N ASP A 5 13.52 10.29 -10.34
CA ASP A 5 13.34 10.08 -11.77
C ASP A 5 12.09 9.23 -12.01
N GLY A 6 11.18 9.74 -12.84
CA GLY A 6 9.82 9.25 -13.02
C GLY A 6 9.72 7.73 -13.24
N TYR A 7 8.93 7.09 -12.37
CA TYR A 7 8.64 5.67 -12.43
C TYR A 7 7.79 5.33 -13.67
N LYS A 8 8.45 5.01 -14.79
CA LYS A 8 7.80 4.29 -15.89
C LYS A 8 7.56 2.85 -15.42
N LYS A 9 6.32 2.54 -15.02
CA LYS A 9 5.88 1.18 -14.64
C LYS A 9 6.33 0.16 -15.71
N PRO A 10 7.26 -0.77 -15.41
CA PRO A 10 7.59 -1.86 -16.33
C PRO A 10 6.43 -2.86 -16.31
N ALA A 11 5.93 -3.25 -17.48
CA ALA A 11 4.64 -3.92 -17.64
C ALA A 11 4.52 -5.33 -17.01
N ARG A 12 5.55 -5.91 -16.38
CA ARG A 12 5.53 -7.29 -15.84
C ARG A 12 6.53 -7.56 -14.71
N VAL A 13 6.80 -6.61 -13.80
CA VAL A 13 7.63 -6.91 -12.62
C VAL A 13 6.77 -7.09 -11.36
N PRO A 14 7.04 -8.12 -10.54
CA PRO A 14 6.42 -8.27 -9.23
C PRO A 14 6.71 -7.04 -8.37
N TRP A 15 5.70 -6.49 -7.71
CA TRP A 15 5.91 -5.39 -6.77
C TRP A 15 6.75 -5.90 -5.60
N THR A 16 7.87 -5.25 -5.28
CA THR A 16 8.66 -5.62 -4.09
C THR A 16 8.08 -4.96 -2.85
N ARG A 17 8.39 -5.52 -1.66
CA ARG A 17 7.98 -4.92 -0.37
C ARG A 17 8.34 -3.43 -0.30
N GLU A 18 9.53 -3.06 -0.79
CA GLU A 18 10.04 -1.68 -0.76
C GLU A 18 9.24 -0.77 -1.70
N GLN A 19 8.87 -1.25 -2.89
CA GLN A 19 8.05 -0.48 -3.82
C GLN A 19 6.62 -0.28 -3.32
N VAL A 20 6.06 -1.30 -2.65
CA VAL A 20 4.73 -1.21 -2.05
C VAL A 20 4.76 -0.21 -0.89
N VAL A 21 5.78 -0.27 -0.02
CA VAL A 21 6.00 0.73 1.04
C VAL A 21 6.17 2.13 0.47
N ASP A 22 6.99 2.31 -0.56
CA ASP A 22 7.22 3.61 -1.20
C ASP A 22 5.95 4.16 -1.84
N LEU A 23 5.17 3.31 -2.52
CA LEU A 23 3.87 3.68 -3.07
C LEU A 23 2.94 4.14 -1.95
N PHE A 24 2.82 3.36 -0.88
CA PHE A 24 1.98 3.69 0.26
C PHE A 24 2.43 4.99 0.94
N ASN A 25 3.73 5.18 1.18
CA ASN A 25 4.27 6.45 1.69
C ASN A 25 4.04 7.63 0.74
N SER A 26 4.00 7.40 -0.58
CA SER A 26 3.66 8.43 -1.55
C SER A 26 2.17 8.78 -1.56
N PHE A 27 1.32 7.93 -0.97
CA PHE A 27 -0.11 8.19 -0.81
C PHE A 27 -0.47 8.90 0.49
N ASP A 28 0.37 8.80 1.53
CA ASP A 28 0.29 9.61 2.74
C ASP A 28 0.42 11.10 2.37
N LYS A 29 -0.74 11.77 2.27
CA LYS A 29 -0.81 13.15 1.78
C LYS A 29 -0.69 14.17 2.90
N ASP A 30 -1.14 13.81 4.08
CA ASP A 30 -1.06 14.67 5.26
C ASP A 30 0.30 14.55 5.97
N GLY A 31 1.09 13.52 5.63
CA GLY A 31 2.47 13.36 6.07
C GLY A 31 2.57 13.00 7.54
N ASP A 32 1.50 12.45 8.12
CA ASP A 32 1.49 11.95 9.50
C ASP A 32 2.27 10.62 9.63
N GLY A 33 2.62 10.00 8.49
CA GLY A 33 3.30 8.72 8.45
C GLY A 33 2.39 7.55 8.76
N MET A 34 1.08 7.76 8.73
CA MET A 34 0.03 6.77 8.85
C MET A 34 -0.78 6.74 7.54
N LEU A 35 -1.50 5.64 7.31
CA LEU A 35 -2.34 5.52 6.14
C LEU A 35 -3.79 5.34 6.52
N SER A 36 -4.58 6.34 6.17
CA SER A 36 -6.02 6.32 6.32
C SER A 36 -6.66 5.33 5.35
N LYS A 37 -7.84 4.82 5.72
CA LYS A 37 -8.67 3.98 4.84
C LYS A 37 -8.87 4.55 3.44
N GLU A 38 -8.99 5.87 3.33
CA GLU A 38 -9.21 6.57 2.06
C GLU A 38 -7.95 6.54 1.18
N GLU A 39 -6.77 6.70 1.78
CA GLU A 39 -5.48 6.66 1.11
C GLU A 39 -5.12 5.24 0.69
N LEU A 40 -5.37 4.25 1.56
CA LEU A 40 -5.25 2.83 1.23
C LEU A 40 -6.13 2.47 0.03
N LYS A 41 -7.36 2.96 -0.01
CA LYS A 41 -8.27 2.74 -1.14
C LYS A 41 -7.70 3.32 -2.44
N ALA A 42 -7.06 4.48 -2.39
CA ALA A 42 -6.40 5.08 -3.54
C ALA A 42 -5.16 4.27 -3.97
N ALA A 43 -4.33 3.87 -3.01
CA ALA A 43 -3.14 3.05 -3.24
C ALA A 43 -3.49 1.69 -3.87
N PHE A 44 -4.48 0.97 -3.34
CA PHE A 44 -4.94 -0.29 -3.95
C PHE A 44 -5.51 -0.10 -5.35
N ARG A 45 -6.13 1.05 -5.64
CA ARG A 45 -6.61 1.37 -6.99
C ARG A 45 -5.46 1.64 -7.95
N GLU A 46 -4.38 2.28 -7.50
CA GLU A 46 -3.14 2.51 -8.26
C GLU A 46 -2.37 1.21 -8.55
N LEU A 47 -2.44 0.26 -7.61
CA LEU A 47 -1.98 -1.12 -7.79
C LEU A 47 -2.84 -1.93 -8.79
N GLY A 48 -3.93 -1.35 -9.32
CA GLY A 48 -4.81 -2.00 -10.29
C GLY A 48 -5.95 -2.81 -9.67
N SER A 49 -6.24 -2.63 -8.37
CA SER A 49 -7.43 -3.22 -7.77
C SER A 49 -8.71 -2.57 -8.28
N ARG A 50 -9.58 -3.38 -8.89
CA ARG A 50 -10.95 -2.96 -9.21
C ARG A 50 -11.81 -2.76 -7.96
N TRP A 51 -11.41 -3.35 -6.83
CA TRP A 51 -12.13 -3.31 -5.55
C TRP A 51 -11.31 -2.64 -4.45
N GLY A 52 -10.74 -1.46 -4.73
CA GLY A 52 -9.86 -0.74 -3.80
C GLY A 52 -10.45 -0.56 -2.40
N GLY A 53 -11.75 -0.27 -2.28
CA GLY A 53 -12.40 -0.12 -0.96
C GLY A 53 -12.55 -1.43 -0.18
N PHE A 54 -12.80 -2.55 -0.87
CA PHE A 54 -12.86 -3.87 -0.23
C PHE A 54 -11.47 -4.33 0.21
N ARG A 55 -10.45 -4.13 -0.64
CA ARG A 55 -9.06 -4.43 -0.30
C ARG A 55 -8.56 -3.56 0.83
N ALA A 56 -8.82 -2.25 0.82
CA ALA A 56 -8.46 -1.35 1.92
C ALA A 56 -9.09 -1.79 3.25
N ARG A 57 -10.38 -2.15 3.25
CA ARG A 57 -11.05 -2.65 4.45
C ARG A 57 -10.46 -3.97 4.96
N ARG A 58 -10.16 -4.90 4.05
CA ARG A 58 -9.52 -6.18 4.40
C ARG A 58 -8.10 -5.97 4.91
N ALA A 59 -7.36 -5.07 4.29
CA ALA A 59 -6.00 -4.73 4.65
C ALA A 59 -5.95 -4.08 6.03
N LEU A 60 -6.82 -3.10 6.29
CA LEU A 60 -7.04 -2.57 7.64
C LEU A 60 -7.35 -3.71 8.60
N SER A 61 -8.39 -4.51 8.35
CA SER A 61 -8.74 -5.61 9.26
C SER A 61 -7.63 -6.65 9.48
N HIS A 62 -6.57 -6.65 8.68
CA HIS A 62 -5.44 -7.56 8.80
C HIS A 62 -4.21 -6.92 9.44
N ALA A 63 -3.95 -5.65 9.14
CA ALA A 63 -2.75 -4.92 9.56
C ALA A 63 -3.00 -3.93 10.70
N ASP A 64 -4.23 -3.41 10.85
CA ASP A 64 -4.71 -2.55 11.94
C ASP A 64 -4.86 -3.40 13.21
N ALA A 65 -3.76 -3.56 13.94
CA ALA A 65 -3.71 -4.35 15.18
C ALA A 65 -4.20 -3.52 16.37
N ASN A 66 -4.02 -2.20 16.33
CA ASN A 66 -4.48 -1.27 17.36
C ASN A 66 -5.96 -0.88 17.21
N SER A 67 -6.61 -1.25 16.10
CA SER A 67 -8.00 -0.94 15.76
C SER A 67 -8.32 0.57 15.74
N ASP A 68 -7.34 1.39 15.33
CA ASP A 68 -7.52 2.84 15.20
C ASP A 68 -8.10 3.24 13.82
N GLY A 69 -8.19 2.30 12.88
CA GLY A 69 -8.69 2.53 11.53
C GLY A 69 -7.67 3.20 10.59
N LEU A 70 -6.42 3.31 11.03
CA LEU A 70 -5.25 3.80 10.32
C LEU A 70 -4.21 2.67 10.25
N ILE A 71 -3.18 2.86 9.44
CA ILE A 71 -2.04 1.95 9.40
C ILE A 71 -0.80 2.74 9.76
N SER A 72 -0.24 2.46 10.94
CA SER A 72 1.01 3.05 11.39
C SER A 72 2.22 2.47 10.66
N LYS A 73 3.39 3.12 10.76
CA LYS A 73 4.66 2.61 10.18
C LYS A 73 5.00 1.20 10.65
N GLU A 74 4.63 0.86 11.88
CA GLU A 74 4.85 -0.46 12.46
C GLU A 74 3.93 -1.53 11.87
N GLU A 75 2.74 -1.14 11.42
CA GLU A 75 1.68 -1.97 10.82
C GLU A 75 1.77 -2.00 9.28
N ILE A 76 2.51 -1.05 8.69
CA ILE A 76 2.71 -0.95 7.23
C ILE A 76 3.32 -2.24 6.66
N LYS A 77 4.13 -2.95 7.44
CA LYS A 77 4.75 -4.22 7.05
C LYS A 77 3.70 -5.33 6.85
N ASP A 78 2.69 -5.39 7.70
CA ASP A 78 1.59 -6.34 7.63
C ASP A 78 0.65 -5.99 6.47
N LEU A 79 0.42 -4.69 6.25
CA LEU A 79 -0.30 -4.18 5.08
C LEU A 79 0.41 -4.58 3.77
N VAL A 80 1.73 -4.41 3.71
CA VAL A 80 2.55 -4.75 2.54
C VAL A 80 2.52 -6.25 2.31
N ASN A 81 2.66 -7.05 3.37
CA ASN A 81 2.54 -8.50 3.28
C ASN A 81 1.17 -8.91 2.71
N TYR A 82 0.09 -8.36 3.26
CA TYR A 82 -1.27 -8.59 2.77
C TYR A 82 -1.42 -8.19 1.29
N ALA A 83 -0.87 -7.05 0.87
CA ALA A 83 -0.93 -6.60 -0.51
C ALA A 83 -0.22 -7.59 -1.45
N LEU A 84 0.97 -8.07 -1.07
CA LEU A 84 1.72 -9.06 -1.84
C LEU A 84 0.99 -10.41 -1.93
N GLU A 85 0.39 -10.86 -0.82
CA GLU A 85 -0.43 -12.09 -0.75
C GLU A 85 -1.72 -12.00 -1.57
N CYS A 86 -2.25 -10.80 -1.80
CA CYS A 86 -3.50 -10.57 -2.56
C CYS A 86 -3.34 -10.76 -4.09
N GLY A 87 -2.28 -11.46 -4.53
CA GLY A 87 -1.99 -11.82 -5.91
C GLY A 87 -1.26 -10.74 -6.70
N TYR A 88 -0.69 -9.72 -6.04
CA TYR A 88 0.11 -8.69 -6.70
C TYR A 88 1.56 -9.12 -6.98
N THR A 89 1.99 -10.32 -6.57
CA THR A 89 2.70 -11.32 -7.40
C THR A 89 3.29 -12.46 -6.56
N LEU A 90 3.06 -13.72 -6.99
CA LEU A 90 4.05 -14.81 -7.07
C LEU A 90 3.40 -15.96 -7.84
N ASN A 91 3.96 -16.30 -8.99
CA ASN A 91 3.77 -17.57 -9.68
C ASN A 91 5.12 -18.29 -9.72
#